data_AF-A0A970NEV9-F1
#
_entry.id   AF-A0A970NEV9-F1
#
_cell.length_a   1.000
_cell.length_b   1.000
_cell.length_c   1.000
_cell.angle_alpha   90.00
_cell.angle_beta   90.00
_cell.angle_gamma   90.00
#
_symmetry.space_group_name_H-M   'P 1'
#
loop_
_entity.id
_entity.type
_entity.pdbx_description
1 polymer ?
#
loop_
_entity_poly.entity_id
_entity_poly.type
_entity_poly.pdbx_seq_one_letter_code
_entity_poly.pdbx_strand_id
1 'polypeptide(L)'
;MREYMGMPEAVVRAMEADIGTAAVFPGVRSDIDTILLRKQTNLILKRSYDIVFSLLGLAALLPVFIIIAAAIKIDSPGPVFYTQTRVGKDGKLFKIYKFRKMHQYVGNHGSKLTLAHDRRMTRVGSLLRKTKLDELPQAWNVLIGDMAVVGHRPETPNFVQHYN
;
A
#
# COMPACT_ATOMS: atom_id res chain seq x y z
N MET A 1 -16.10 39.16 10.35
CA MET A 1 -15.93 39.75 9.01
C MET A 1 -14.75 40.74 8.98
N ARG A 2 -13.52 40.30 9.27
CA ARG A 2 -12.33 41.18 9.25
C ARG A 2 -11.15 40.58 8.46
N GLU A 3 -11.35 39.46 7.79
CA GLU A 3 -10.28 38.60 7.26
C GLU A 3 -10.07 38.71 5.74
N TYR A 4 -10.88 39.54 5.04
CA TYR A 4 -10.84 39.69 3.58
C TYR A 4 -10.46 41.09 3.09
N MET A 5 -10.06 42.00 3.99
CA MET A 5 -9.61 43.35 3.60
C MET A 5 -8.27 43.25 2.84
N GLY A 6 -8.31 43.43 1.53
CA GLY A 6 -7.14 43.46 0.65
C GLY A 6 -7.18 42.51 -0.54
N MET A 7 -8.18 41.63 -0.63
CA MET A 7 -8.37 40.79 -1.82
C MET A 7 -9.06 41.55 -2.95
N PRO A 8 -8.73 41.30 -4.24
CA PRO A 8 -9.42 41.91 -5.37
C PRO A 8 -10.93 41.63 -5.32
N GLU A 9 -11.77 42.63 -5.57
CA GLU A 9 -13.24 42.50 -5.47
C GLU A 9 -13.80 41.32 -6.28
N ALA A 10 -13.20 40.99 -7.41
CA ALA A 10 -13.59 39.84 -8.23
C ALA A 10 -13.40 38.50 -7.50
N VAL A 11 -12.38 38.38 -6.65
CA VAL A 11 -12.09 37.17 -5.86
C VAL A 11 -13.08 37.07 -4.70
N VAL A 12 -13.36 38.18 -4.03
CA VAL A 12 -14.36 38.24 -2.95
C VAL A 12 -15.75 37.87 -3.49
N ARG A 13 -16.15 38.44 -4.64
CA ARG A 13 -17.42 38.10 -5.31
C ARG A 13 -17.47 36.65 -5.78
N ALA A 14 -16.38 36.07 -6.28
CA ALA A 14 -16.35 34.67 -6.69
C ALA A 14 -16.51 33.74 -5.47
N MET A 15 -15.88 34.05 -4.34
CA MET A 15 -16.02 33.29 -3.10
C MET A 15 -17.42 33.45 -2.47
N GLU A 16 -17.98 34.66 -2.46
CA GLU A 16 -19.35 34.92 -2.00
C GLU A 16 -20.38 34.25 -2.92
N ALA A 17 -20.12 34.16 -4.23
CA ALA A 17 -20.95 33.44 -5.18
C ALA A 17 -20.86 31.92 -4.96
N ASP A 18 -19.69 31.36 -4.63
CA ASP A 18 -19.52 29.93 -4.33
C ASP A 18 -20.21 29.55 -3.00
N ILE A 19 -20.02 30.38 -1.97
CA ILE A 19 -20.68 30.23 -0.65
C ILE A 19 -22.20 30.43 -0.79
N GLY A 20 -22.63 31.39 -1.61
CA GLY A 20 -24.03 31.65 -1.93
C GLY A 20 -24.67 30.53 -2.75
N THR A 21 -23.94 29.93 -3.68
CA THR A 21 -24.43 28.77 -4.48
C THR A 21 -24.71 27.57 -3.58
N ALA A 22 -23.85 27.30 -2.60
CA ALA A 22 -24.08 26.22 -1.63
C ALA A 22 -25.26 26.49 -0.67
N ALA A 23 -25.59 27.76 -0.41
CA ALA A 23 -26.73 28.17 0.43
C ALA A 23 -28.06 28.24 -0.35
N VAL A 24 -28.02 28.52 -1.65
CA VAL A 24 -29.21 28.66 -2.53
C VAL A 24 -29.73 27.31 -3.05
N PHE A 25 -28.89 26.28 -3.12
CA PHE A 25 -29.28 24.93 -3.54
C PHE A 25 -29.14 23.90 -2.42
N PRO A 26 -30.07 23.87 -1.43
CA PRO A 26 -30.02 22.93 -0.31
C PRO A 26 -29.97 21.46 -0.76
N GLY A 27 -30.54 21.12 -1.93
CA GLY A 27 -30.45 19.79 -2.55
C GLY A 27 -29.04 19.35 -2.91
N VAL A 28 -28.21 20.27 -3.44
CA VAL A 28 -26.82 19.97 -3.84
C VAL A 28 -25.95 19.70 -2.61
N ARG A 29 -26.14 20.46 -1.53
CA ARG A 29 -25.42 20.21 -0.27
C ARG A 29 -25.79 18.86 0.34
N SER A 30 -27.09 18.54 0.38
CA SER A 30 -27.54 17.22 0.85
C SER A 30 -27.02 16.09 -0.03
N ASP A 31 -26.91 16.29 -1.35
CA ASP A 31 -26.36 15.29 -2.27
C ASP A 31 -24.87 15.06 -2.03
N ILE A 32 -24.09 16.13 -1.85
CA ILE A 32 -22.65 16.04 -1.50
C ILE A 32 -22.47 15.33 -0.16
N ASP A 33 -23.22 15.73 0.87
CA ASP A 33 -23.16 15.09 2.18
C ASP A 33 -23.49 13.59 2.07
N THR A 34 -24.49 13.24 1.27
CA THR A 34 -24.87 11.84 1.01
C THR A 34 -23.74 11.07 0.31
N ILE A 35 -23.08 11.67 -0.69
CA ILE A 35 -21.94 11.07 -1.40
C ILE A 35 -20.75 10.86 -0.45
N LEU A 36 -20.44 11.86 0.38
CA LEU A 36 -19.34 11.80 1.35
C LEU A 36 -19.61 10.74 2.42
N LEU A 37 -20.83 10.67 2.95
CA LEU A 37 -21.25 9.64 3.92
C LEU A 37 -21.15 8.24 3.32
N ARG A 38 -21.64 8.03 2.09
CA ARG A 38 -21.50 6.75 1.38
C ARG A 38 -20.02 6.38 1.19
N LYS A 39 -19.18 7.34 0.81
CA LYS A 39 -17.73 7.13 0.66
C LYS A 39 -17.08 6.74 1.99
N GLN A 40 -17.41 7.42 3.09
CA GLN A 40 -16.88 7.10 4.42
C GLN A 40 -17.30 5.70 4.87
N THR A 41 -18.59 5.36 4.75
CA THR A 41 -19.11 4.02 5.08
C THR A 41 -18.42 2.93 4.25
N ASN A 42 -18.23 3.17 2.95
CA ASN A 42 -17.51 2.24 2.08
C ASN A 42 -16.05 2.06 2.51
N LEU A 43 -15.36 3.12 2.92
CA LEU A 43 -13.98 3.03 3.40
C LEU A 43 -13.88 2.27 4.73
N ILE A 44 -14.83 2.47 5.65
CA ILE A 44 -14.91 1.75 6.92
C ILE A 44 -15.16 0.26 6.64
N LEU A 45 -16.17 -0.06 5.83
CA LEU A 45 -16.49 -1.44 5.46
C LEU A 45 -15.31 -2.12 4.78
N LYS A 46 -14.64 -1.42 3.86
CA LYS A 46 -13.44 -1.91 3.19
C LYS A 46 -12.32 -2.20 4.18
N ARG A 47 -12.10 -1.32 5.15
CA ARG A 47 -11.05 -1.50 6.16
C ARG A 47 -11.36 -2.68 7.09
N SER A 48 -12.62 -2.83 7.51
CA SER A 48 -13.06 -3.97 8.31
C SER A 48 -12.87 -5.29 7.56
N TYR A 49 -13.25 -5.33 6.27
CA TYR A 49 -12.99 -6.48 5.40
C TYR A 49 -11.49 -6.82 5.33
N ASP A 50 -10.64 -5.82 5.11
CA ASP A 50 -9.19 -6.02 5.04
C ASP A 50 -8.62 -6.62 6.33
N ILE A 51 -9.05 -6.13 7.49
CA ILE A 51 -8.61 -6.63 8.80
C ILE A 51 -9.05 -8.08 9.00
N VAL A 52 -10.35 -8.37 8.81
CA VAL A 52 -10.89 -9.72 9.02
C VAL A 52 -10.24 -10.72 8.07
N PHE A 53 -10.15 -10.39 6.79
CA PHE A 53 -9.57 -11.26 5.77
C PHE A 53 -8.08 -11.52 6.01
N SER A 54 -7.30 -10.48 6.32
CA SER A 54 -5.87 -10.64 6.61
C SER A 54 -5.62 -11.42 7.89
N LEU A 55 -6.40 -11.22 8.94
CA LEU A 55 -6.28 -11.96 10.19
C LEU A 55 -6.56 -13.45 10.00
N LEU A 56 -7.67 -13.79 9.33
CA LEU A 56 -8.01 -15.18 9.01
C LEU A 56 -6.96 -15.83 8.10
N GLY A 57 -6.50 -15.10 7.08
CA GLY A 57 -5.44 -15.55 6.18
C GLY A 57 -4.12 -15.84 6.92
N LEU A 58 -3.68 -14.93 7.79
CA LEU A 58 -2.47 -15.12 8.59
C LEU A 58 -2.58 -16.32 9.54
N ALA A 59 -3.73 -16.49 10.20
CA ALA A 59 -3.97 -17.63 11.09
C ALA A 59 -3.95 -18.96 10.31
N ALA A 60 -4.65 -19.03 9.18
CA ALA A 60 -4.73 -20.23 8.34
C ALA A 60 -3.38 -20.58 7.69
N LEU A 61 -2.57 -19.57 7.34
CA LEU A 61 -1.28 -19.75 6.67
C LEU A 61 -0.09 -19.94 7.63
N LEU A 62 -0.31 -19.85 8.95
CA LEU A 62 0.74 -20.03 9.94
C LEU A 62 1.57 -21.33 9.76
N PRO A 63 0.97 -22.52 9.57
CA PRO A 63 1.76 -23.73 9.31
C PRO A 63 2.58 -23.64 8.02
N VAL A 64 2.04 -23.01 6.97
CA VAL A 64 2.75 -22.78 5.70
C VAL A 64 3.94 -21.83 5.90
N PHE A 65 3.78 -20.80 6.73
CA PHE A 65 4.86 -19.85 7.04
C PHE A 65 6.03 -20.53 7.74
N ILE A 66 5.75 -21.45 8.67
CA ILE A 66 6.79 -22.22 9.37
C ILE A 66 7.57 -23.10 8.39
N ILE A 67 6.87 -23.82 7.50
CA ILE A 67 7.49 -24.68 6.48
C ILE A 67 8.37 -23.85 5.53
N ILE A 68 7.86 -22.72 5.03
CA ILE A 68 8.62 -21.83 4.14
C ILE A 68 9.82 -21.24 4.89
N ALA A 69 9.66 -20.81 6.14
CA ALA A 69 10.74 -20.26 6.95
C ALA A 69 11.87 -21.27 7.15
N ALA A 70 11.52 -22.53 7.46
CA ALA A 70 12.48 -23.61 7.59
C ALA A 70 13.20 -23.89 6.27
N ALA A 71 12.46 -23.98 5.15
CA ALA A 71 13.03 -24.20 3.82
C ALA A 71 14.03 -23.08 3.44
N ILE A 72 13.71 -21.82 3.72
CA ILE A 72 14.61 -20.68 3.47
C ILE A 72 15.88 -20.76 4.31
N LYS A 73 15.77 -21.14 5.59
CA LYS A 73 16.91 -21.28 6.51
C LYS A 73 17.84 -22.42 6.13
N ILE A 74 17.30 -23.52 5.60
CA ILE A 74 18.07 -24.67 5.10
C ILE A 74 18.76 -24.31 3.77
N ASP A 75 18.07 -23.60 2.87
CA ASP A 75 18.57 -23.29 1.53
C ASP A 75 19.71 -22.24 1.53
N SER A 76 19.70 -21.29 2.47
CA SER A 76 20.79 -20.30 2.59
C SER A 76 20.85 -19.62 3.96
N PRO A 77 22.03 -19.15 4.40
CA PRO A 77 22.17 -18.36 5.62
C PRO A 77 21.45 -17.00 5.50
N GLY A 78 21.03 -16.45 6.65
CA GLY A 78 20.45 -15.10 6.74
C GLY A 78 19.00 -15.05 7.29
N PRO A 79 18.32 -13.89 7.21
CA PRO A 79 16.96 -13.67 7.73
C PRO A 79 15.85 -14.25 6.83
N VAL A 80 14.78 -14.80 7.42
CA VAL A 80 13.65 -15.39 6.64
C VAL A 80 12.92 -14.34 5.81
N PHE A 81 12.73 -13.15 6.36
CA PHE A 81 12.00 -12.08 5.71
C PHE A 81 12.93 -11.10 4.99
N TYR A 82 12.45 -10.61 3.86
CA TYR A 82 12.99 -9.50 3.12
C TYR A 82 12.03 -8.31 3.24
N THR A 83 12.57 -7.11 3.40
CA THR A 83 11.78 -5.86 3.45
C THR A 83 12.29 -4.85 2.44
N GLN A 84 11.37 -4.06 1.90
CA GLN A 84 11.67 -2.97 0.98
C GLN A 84 10.75 -1.77 1.25
N THR A 85 11.30 -0.56 1.22
CA THR A 85 10.49 0.66 1.34
C THR A 85 9.63 0.87 0.09
N ARG A 86 8.35 1.16 0.30
CA ARG A 86 7.35 1.44 -0.74
C ARG A 86 6.58 2.72 -0.42
N VAL A 87 5.99 3.30 -1.45
CA VAL A 87 5.08 4.44 -1.34
C VAL A 87 3.65 3.91 -1.28
N GLY A 88 2.97 4.19 -0.16
CA GLY A 88 1.59 3.83 0.10
C GLY A 88 0.63 5.00 -0.12
N LYS A 89 -0.54 4.92 0.51
CA LYS A 89 -1.59 5.95 0.42
C LYS A 89 -1.06 7.31 0.87
N ASP A 90 -1.45 8.36 0.15
CA ASP A 90 -1.09 9.76 0.43
C ASP A 90 0.43 10.01 0.45
N GLY A 91 1.19 9.20 -0.31
CA GLY A 91 2.66 9.31 -0.39
C GLY A 91 3.41 8.76 0.82
N LYS A 92 2.72 8.17 1.80
CA LYS A 92 3.35 7.67 3.03
C LYS A 92 4.25 6.47 2.75
N LEU A 93 5.46 6.51 3.28
CA LEU A 93 6.42 5.41 3.14
C LEU A 93 6.11 4.30 4.14
N PHE A 94 6.20 3.05 3.70
CA PHE A 94 6.09 1.87 4.56
C PHE A 94 7.01 0.74 4.11
N LYS A 95 7.22 -0.28 4.96
CA LYS A 95 8.03 -1.46 4.65
C LYS A 95 7.14 -2.61 4.20
N ILE A 96 7.31 -3.07 2.95
CA ILE A 96 6.63 -4.27 2.47
C ILE A 96 7.34 -5.52 2.99
N TYR A 97 6.59 -6.50 3.50
CA TYR A 97 7.13 -7.78 3.97
C TYR A 97 7.01 -8.86 2.91
N LYS A 98 8.10 -9.59 2.65
CA LYS A 98 8.14 -10.75 1.76
C LYS A 98 9.02 -11.84 2.36
N PHE A 99 8.85 -13.08 1.90
CA PHE A 99 9.86 -14.10 2.14
C PHE A 99 11.13 -13.81 1.32
N ARG A 100 12.29 -14.09 1.91
CA ARG A 100 13.58 -13.95 1.24
C ARG A 100 13.68 -14.93 0.08
N LYS A 101 14.00 -14.42 -1.10
CA LYS A 101 14.22 -15.23 -2.31
C LYS A 101 15.64 -15.16 -2.86
N MET A 102 16.45 -14.23 -2.38
CA MET A 102 17.81 -14.01 -2.84
C MET A 102 18.81 -14.32 -1.74
N HIS A 103 20.02 -14.72 -2.11
CA HIS A 103 21.13 -14.87 -1.17
C HIS A 103 21.47 -13.51 -0.52
N GLN A 104 21.87 -13.52 0.75
CA GLN A 104 22.15 -12.30 1.50
C GLN A 104 23.41 -11.55 0.99
N TYR A 105 24.43 -12.29 0.56
CA TYR A 105 25.76 -11.77 0.23
C TYR A 105 26.03 -11.75 -1.26
N VAL A 106 25.03 -11.47 -2.08
CA VAL A 106 25.32 -11.13 -3.48
C VAL A 106 25.62 -9.66 -3.49
N GLY A 107 26.91 -9.32 -3.65
CA GLY A 107 27.41 -7.95 -3.62
C GLY A 107 26.56 -6.98 -4.43
N ASN A 108 26.70 -5.68 -4.15
CA ASN A 108 25.90 -4.56 -4.66
C ASN A 108 25.87 -4.36 -6.20
N HIS A 109 26.22 -5.37 -6.99
CA HIS A 109 26.48 -5.32 -8.43
C HIS A 109 25.35 -5.94 -9.28
N GLY A 110 24.10 -5.89 -8.81
CA GLY A 110 22.95 -6.47 -9.53
C GLY A 110 21.88 -5.45 -9.86
N SER A 111 21.21 -5.63 -10.99
CA SER A 111 20.01 -4.86 -11.37
C SER A 111 19.00 -4.79 -10.23
N LYS A 112 18.36 -3.63 -10.03
CA LYS A 112 17.22 -3.47 -9.10
C LYS A 112 16.02 -4.34 -9.52
N LEU A 113 16.00 -4.80 -10.78
CA LEU A 113 14.99 -5.69 -11.35
C LEU A 113 15.44 -7.15 -11.21
N THR A 114 14.48 -8.01 -10.88
CA THR A 114 14.69 -9.46 -10.85
C THR A 114 14.52 -10.04 -12.25
N LEU A 115 15.62 -10.48 -12.85
CA LEU A 115 15.63 -11.12 -14.17
C LEU A 115 15.11 -12.57 -14.11
N ALA A 116 14.78 -13.15 -15.26
CA ALA A 116 14.28 -14.53 -15.34
C ALA A 116 15.28 -15.57 -14.80
N HIS A 117 16.58 -15.36 -15.03
CA HIS A 117 17.69 -16.22 -14.58
C HIS A 117 18.64 -15.46 -13.64
N ASP A 118 18.06 -14.76 -12.67
CA ASP A 118 18.83 -13.98 -11.71
C ASP A 118 19.69 -14.88 -10.83
N ARG A 119 21.02 -14.81 -11.00
CA ARG A 119 22.01 -15.60 -10.23
C ARG A 119 21.95 -15.34 -8.73
N ARG A 120 21.29 -14.26 -8.30
CA ARG A 120 21.09 -13.95 -6.88
C ARG A 120 20.01 -14.81 -6.22
N MET A 121 19.15 -15.44 -7.03
CA MET A 121 18.01 -16.22 -6.55
C MET A 121 18.47 -17.54 -5.93
N THR A 122 17.90 -17.91 -4.79
CA THR A 122 18.14 -19.23 -4.18
C THR A 122 17.24 -20.30 -4.82
N ARG A 123 17.46 -21.59 -4.53
CA ARG A 123 16.63 -22.67 -5.10
C ARG A 123 15.19 -22.56 -4.60
N VAL A 124 15.01 -22.39 -3.29
CA VAL A 124 13.69 -22.14 -2.67
C VAL A 124 13.13 -20.81 -3.13
N GLY A 125 13.96 -19.76 -3.24
CA GLY A 125 13.56 -18.45 -3.72
C GLY A 125 12.97 -18.46 -5.13
N SER A 126 13.52 -19.28 -6.02
CA SER A 126 13.00 -19.47 -7.38
C SER A 126 11.59 -20.07 -7.36
N LEU A 127 11.35 -21.09 -6.51
CA LEU A 127 10.03 -21.68 -6.33
C LEU A 127 9.04 -20.65 -5.77
N LEU A 128 9.42 -19.96 -4.69
CA LEU A 128 8.58 -18.93 -4.06
C LEU A 128 8.19 -17.82 -5.04
N ARG A 129 9.10 -17.41 -5.95
CA ARG A 129 8.81 -16.42 -7.01
C ARG A 129 7.80 -16.94 -8.02
N LYS A 130 7.95 -18.19 -8.46
CA LYS A 130 7.08 -18.81 -9.47
C LYS A 130 5.66 -18.96 -8.94
N THR A 131 5.51 -19.35 -7.67
CA THR A 131 4.22 -19.56 -7.02
C THR A 131 3.66 -18.32 -6.34
N LYS A 132 4.41 -17.21 -6.30
CA LYS A 132 4.08 -15.97 -5.57
C LYS A 132 3.90 -16.14 -4.06
N LEU A 133 4.30 -17.30 -3.52
CA LEU A 133 4.25 -17.54 -2.08
C LEU A 133 5.14 -16.57 -1.28
N ASP A 134 6.13 -15.95 -1.92
CA ASP A 134 6.94 -14.92 -1.27
C ASP A 134 6.17 -13.67 -0.86
N GLU A 135 5.00 -13.43 -1.46
CA GLU A 135 4.19 -12.26 -1.19
C GLU A 135 3.21 -12.46 -0.02
N LEU A 136 3.04 -13.69 0.49
CA LEU A 136 2.11 -13.96 1.59
C LEU A 136 2.35 -13.14 2.86
N PRO A 137 3.60 -12.82 3.28
CA PRO A 137 3.82 -11.96 4.44
C PRO A 137 3.24 -10.55 4.29
N GLN A 138 2.87 -10.10 3.08
CA GLN A 138 2.17 -8.82 2.86
C GLN A 138 0.78 -8.80 3.52
N ALA A 139 0.19 -9.95 3.87
CA ALA A 139 -1.03 -9.99 4.67
C ALA A 139 -0.85 -9.25 6.01
N TRP A 140 0.37 -9.22 6.56
CA TRP A 140 0.69 -8.39 7.72
C TRP A 140 0.57 -6.89 7.42
N ASN A 141 1.07 -6.43 6.26
CA ASN A 141 0.90 -5.03 5.82
C ASN A 141 -0.57 -4.65 5.66
N VAL A 142 -1.39 -5.57 5.17
CA VAL A 142 -2.84 -5.37 5.09
C VAL A 142 -3.43 -5.24 6.49
N LEU A 143 -3.08 -6.14 7.41
CA LEU A 143 -3.58 -6.12 8.78
C LEU A 143 -3.27 -4.79 9.49
N ILE A 144 -2.03 -4.28 9.39
CA ILE A 144 -1.63 -3.03 10.05
C ILE A 144 -2.06 -1.76 9.29
N GLY A 145 -2.60 -1.89 8.07
CA GLY A 145 -3.19 -0.78 7.31
C GLY A 145 -2.25 -0.05 6.36
N ASP A 146 -1.06 -0.60 6.12
CA ASP A 146 -0.14 -0.13 5.07
C ASP A 146 -0.68 -0.44 3.66
N MET A 147 -1.40 -1.58 3.55
CA MET A 147 -1.94 -2.11 2.30
C MET A 147 -3.42 -2.49 2.46
N ALA A 148 -4.04 -2.80 1.33
CA ALA A 148 -5.40 -3.29 1.23
C ALA A 148 -5.40 -4.65 0.52
N VAL A 149 -6.35 -5.55 0.82
CA VAL A 149 -6.47 -6.84 0.11
C VAL A 149 -6.63 -6.62 -1.39
N VAL A 150 -7.44 -5.62 -1.75
CA VAL A 150 -7.62 -5.11 -3.11
C VAL A 150 -7.25 -3.63 -3.11
N GLY A 151 -6.27 -3.27 -3.95
CA GLY A 151 -5.77 -1.91 -4.10
C GLY A 151 -4.63 -1.82 -5.12
N HIS A 152 -4.18 -0.60 -5.42
CA HIS A 152 -3.02 -0.39 -6.31
C HIS A 152 -1.76 -1.01 -5.72
N ARG A 153 -0.90 -1.57 -6.59
CA ARG A 153 0.38 -2.12 -6.15
C ARG A 153 1.29 -0.96 -5.72
N PRO A 154 1.85 -0.99 -4.50
CA PRO A 154 2.66 0.11 -3.99
C PRO A 154 4.01 0.14 -4.70
N GLU A 155 4.41 1.28 -5.24
CA GLU A 155 5.64 1.44 -6.01
C GLU A 155 6.85 1.76 -5.11
N THR A 156 8.05 1.62 -5.65
CA THR A 156 9.26 2.03 -4.92
C THR A 156 9.50 3.54 -5.05
N PRO A 157 10.04 4.21 -4.01
CA PRO A 157 10.23 5.67 -4.03
C PRO A 157 11.01 6.18 -5.25
N ASN A 158 12.02 5.43 -5.68
CA ASN A 158 12.81 5.76 -6.86
C ASN A 158 11.96 5.85 -8.13
N PHE A 159 10.97 4.99 -8.31
CA PHE A 159 10.10 5.04 -9.49
C PHE A 159 9.10 6.20 -9.41
N VAL A 160 8.56 6.46 -8.21
CA VAL A 160 7.60 7.56 -8.02
C VAL A 160 8.22 8.93 -8.34
N GLN A 161 9.50 9.13 -8.04
CA GLN A 161 10.22 10.36 -8.35
C GLN A 161 10.32 10.68 -9.85
N HIS A 162 10.15 9.70 -10.74
CA HIS A 162 10.25 9.92 -12.19
C HIS A 162 8.89 10.27 -12.85
N TYR A 163 7.79 10.34 -12.08
CA TYR A 163 6.48 10.75 -12.59
C TYR A 163 6.21 12.25 -12.43
N ASN A 164 7.03 12.96 -11.65
CA ASN A 164 6.93 14.40 -11.38
C ASN A 164 7.94 15.16 -12.23
#